data_AF-A0A3N1CU17-F1
#
_entry.id   AF-A0A3N1CU17-F1
#
_cell.length_a   1.000
_cell.length_b   1.000
_cell.length_c   1.000
_cell.angle_alpha   90.00
_cell.angle_beta   90.00
_cell.angle_gamma   90.00
#
_symmetry.space_group_name_H-M   'P 1'
#
loop_
_entity.id
_entity.type
_entity.pdbx_description
1 polymer ?
#
loop_
_entity_poly.entity_id
_entity_poly.type
_entity_poly.pdbx_seq_one_letter_code
_entity_poly.pdbx_strand_id
1 'polypeptide(L)'
;MFEALPGLHYLHARGRHHLATGRRHAALADFAACGDLMASWRLDVSASLGWREGAAEALTGLGRVDEAAALLRGSADPDLLSAAERRVVRLARAGHGNREIAERLFLTVSTVEQHLTRVYRKLGVRGRAGLPEIPEDGLCGDSGHPSSRPSAASSSAGR
;
A
#
# COMPACT_ATOMS: atom_id res chain seq x y z
N MET A 1 -3.25 13.38 21.98
CA MET A 1 -4.45 14.04 21.40
C MET A 1 -4.57 13.85 19.87
N PHE A 2 -3.53 13.40 19.15
CA PHE A 2 -3.55 13.20 17.69
C PHE A 2 -3.71 11.73 17.23
N GLU A 3 -4.02 10.80 18.13
CA GLU A 3 -4.11 9.36 17.83
C GLU A 3 -5.48 8.92 17.29
N ALA A 4 -6.37 9.87 16.94
CA ALA A 4 -7.67 9.56 16.38
C ALA A 4 -7.75 10.02 14.91
N LEU A 5 -8.61 9.36 14.12
CA LEU A 5 -8.96 9.70 12.72
C LEU A 5 -9.06 11.21 12.42
N PRO A 6 -9.61 12.09 13.29
CA PRO A 6 -9.62 13.54 13.06
C PRO A 6 -8.23 14.20 12.97
N GLY A 7 -7.24 13.69 13.73
CA GLY A 7 -5.86 14.17 13.69
C GLY A 7 -5.19 13.93 12.33
N LEU A 8 -5.56 12.83 11.67
CA LEU A 8 -5.07 12.47 10.35
C LEU A 8 -5.56 13.44 9.26
N HIS A 9 -6.84 13.83 9.31
CA HIS A 9 -7.40 14.84 8.41
C HIS A 9 -6.72 16.21 8.58
N TYR A 10 -6.43 16.60 9.84
CA TYR A 10 -5.73 17.84 10.13
C TYR A 10 -4.30 17.84 9.55
N LEU A 11 -3.53 16.77 9.77
CA LEU A 11 -2.17 16.65 9.23
C LEU A 11 -2.17 16.70 7.69
N HIS A 12 -3.08 15.97 7.04
CA HIS A 12 -3.21 16.00 5.59
C HIS A 12 -3.55 17.41 5.07
N ALA A 13 -4.52 18.10 5.70
CA ALA A 13 -4.88 19.46 5.33
C ALA A 13 -3.71 20.44 5.50
N ARG A 14 -2.95 20.32 6.59
CA ARG A 14 -1.76 21.15 6.86
C ARG A 14 -0.65 20.89 5.84
N GLY A 15 -0.40 19.63 5.49
CA GLY A 15 0.56 19.25 4.45
C GLY A 15 0.22 19.87 3.09
N ARG A 16 -1.07 19.84 2.69
CA ARG A 16 -1.54 20.51 1.47
C ARG A 16 -1.32 22.02 1.48
N HIS A 17 -1.58 22.67 2.62
CA HIS A 17 -1.30 24.09 2.78
C HIS A 17 0.22 24.39 2.65
N HIS A 18 1.07 23.53 3.21
CA HIS A 18 2.52 23.65 3.07
C HIS A 18 3.00 23.48 1.63
N LEU A 19 2.41 22.56 0.84
CA LEU A 19 2.69 22.46 -0.59
C LEU A 19 2.31 23.75 -1.33
N ALA A 20 1.11 24.27 -1.09
CA ALA A 20 0.62 25.50 -1.73
C ALA A 20 1.50 26.72 -1.40
N THR A 21 2.15 26.74 -0.25
CA THR A 21 3.06 27.82 0.18
C THR A 21 4.53 27.56 -0.16
N GLY A 22 4.84 26.48 -0.88
CA GLY A 22 6.20 26.13 -1.30
C GLY A 22 7.09 25.53 -0.19
N ARG A 23 6.53 25.30 1.02
CA ARG A 23 7.24 24.72 2.17
C ARG A 23 7.30 23.19 2.08
N ARG A 24 8.00 22.70 1.05
CA ARG A 24 8.02 21.27 0.68
C ARG A 24 8.52 20.33 1.78
N HIS A 25 9.55 20.73 2.54
CA HIS A 25 10.03 19.93 3.67
C HIS A 25 8.97 19.78 4.78
N ALA A 26 8.26 20.86 5.11
CA ALA A 26 7.20 20.81 6.13
C ALA A 26 6.00 20.00 5.65
N ALA A 27 5.65 20.13 4.36
CA ALA A 27 4.63 19.28 3.74
C ALA A 27 4.98 17.79 3.84
N LEU A 28 6.21 17.44 3.49
CA LEU A 28 6.69 16.06 3.57
C LEU A 28 6.61 15.50 4.99
N ALA A 29 6.99 16.29 6.00
CA ALA A 29 6.90 15.88 7.41
C ALA A 29 5.45 15.61 7.85
N ASP A 30 4.51 16.46 7.43
CA ASP A 30 3.08 16.27 7.73
C ASP A 30 2.51 15.00 7.08
N PHE A 31 2.87 14.74 5.81
CA PHE A 31 2.43 13.53 5.12
C PHE A 31 3.10 12.26 5.64
N ALA A 32 4.38 12.33 6.05
CA ALA A 32 5.06 11.21 6.71
C ALA A 32 4.39 10.85 8.03
N ALA A 33 4.01 11.85 8.83
CA ALA A 33 3.26 11.64 10.06
C ALA A 33 1.88 11.01 9.83
N CYS A 34 1.21 11.32 8.70
CA CYS A 34 0.01 10.59 8.28
C CYS A 34 0.30 9.10 8.04
N GLY A 35 1.41 8.80 7.38
CA GLY A 35 1.87 7.43 7.13
C GLY A 35 2.16 6.65 8.41
N ASP A 36 2.90 7.25 9.34
CA ASP A 36 3.24 6.63 10.63
C ASP A 36 1.98 6.31 11.47
N LEU A 37 1.01 7.23 11.50
CA LEU A 37 -0.27 7.00 12.18
C LEU A 37 -1.07 5.88 11.52
N MET A 38 -1.15 5.86 10.19
CA MET A 38 -1.84 4.78 9.48
C MET A 38 -1.19 3.40 9.73
N ALA A 39 0.15 3.36 9.73
CA ALA A 39 0.89 2.14 10.07
C ALA A 39 0.60 1.69 11.50
N SER A 40 0.52 2.64 12.45
CA SER A 40 0.21 2.34 13.85
C SER A 40 -1.18 1.75 14.06
N TRP A 41 -2.17 2.18 13.27
CA TRP A 41 -3.54 1.69 13.36
C TRP A 41 -3.78 0.39 12.60
N ARG A 42 -2.78 -0.12 11.86
CA ARG A 42 -2.94 -1.23 10.90
C ARG A 42 -4.12 -1.01 9.94
N LEU A 43 -4.49 0.24 9.70
CA LEU A 43 -5.58 0.62 8.81
C LEU A 43 -5.00 0.82 7.43
N ASP A 44 -5.11 -0.23 6.62
CA ASP A 44 -4.58 -0.27 5.26
C ASP A 44 -5.54 0.36 4.24
N VAL A 45 -6.28 1.39 4.65
CA VAL A 45 -7.20 2.12 3.78
C VAL A 45 -6.40 3.17 3.00
N SER A 46 -5.49 2.69 2.15
CA SER A 46 -4.59 3.48 1.32
C SER A 46 -5.30 4.43 0.35
N ALA A 47 -6.60 4.22 0.09
CA ALA A 47 -7.32 4.98 -0.93
C ALA A 47 -7.97 6.28 -0.42
N SER A 48 -8.11 6.50 0.89
CA SER A 48 -9.04 7.53 1.36
C SER A 48 -8.42 8.90 1.64
N LEU A 49 -7.09 9.02 1.79
CA LEU A 49 -6.48 10.24 2.31
C LEU A 49 -5.29 10.80 1.55
N GLY A 50 -4.92 10.27 0.38
CA GLY A 50 -4.03 10.98 -0.55
C GLY A 50 -2.62 11.32 -0.03
N TRP A 51 -2.22 10.83 1.15
CA TRP A 51 -1.02 11.30 1.84
C TRP A 51 0.25 10.83 1.14
N ARG A 52 0.21 9.65 0.50
CA ARG A 52 1.32 9.12 -0.32
C ARG A 52 1.53 9.99 -1.54
N GLU A 53 0.46 10.44 -2.18
CA GLU A 53 0.48 11.35 -3.31
C GLU A 53 1.03 12.72 -2.90
N GLY A 54 0.57 13.27 -1.77
CA GLY A 54 1.09 14.54 -1.24
C GLY A 54 2.58 14.47 -0.85
N ALA A 55 3.00 13.37 -0.22
CA ALA A 55 4.41 13.12 0.09
C ALA A 55 5.26 12.96 -1.17
N ALA A 56 4.77 12.23 -2.18
CA ALA A 56 5.45 12.07 -3.46
C ALA A 56 5.59 13.40 -4.21
N GLU A 57 4.57 14.26 -4.17
CA GLU A 57 4.63 15.62 -4.73
C GLU A 57 5.69 16.46 -4.00
N ALA A 58 5.71 16.42 -2.67
CA ALA A 58 6.72 17.11 -1.87
C ALA A 58 8.15 16.62 -2.20
N LEU A 59 8.36 15.29 -2.28
CA LEU A 59 9.63 14.67 -2.63
C LEU A 59 10.09 15.04 -4.05
N THR A 60 9.18 15.00 -5.01
CA THR A 60 9.46 15.41 -6.41
C THR A 60 9.91 16.86 -6.46
N GLY A 61 9.23 17.76 -5.76
CA GLY A 61 9.61 19.16 -5.67
C GLY A 61 10.91 19.43 -4.89
N LEU A 62 11.42 18.44 -4.15
CA LEU A 62 12.73 18.44 -3.50
C LEU A 62 13.83 17.76 -4.35
N GLY A 63 13.50 17.24 -5.54
CA GLY A 63 14.42 16.50 -6.40
C GLY A 63 14.65 15.04 -5.99
N ARG A 64 13.91 14.52 -5.00
CA ARG A 64 14.03 13.14 -4.48
C ARG A 64 13.09 12.18 -5.22
N VAL A 65 13.24 12.12 -6.55
CA VAL A 65 12.31 11.43 -7.44
C VAL A 65 12.25 9.92 -7.19
N ASP A 66 13.39 9.29 -6.85
CA ASP A 66 13.46 7.85 -6.58
C ASP A 66 12.64 7.45 -5.35
N GLU A 67 12.67 8.28 -4.31
CA GLU A 67 11.89 8.08 -3.09
C GLU A 67 10.40 8.32 -3.33
N ALA A 68 10.04 9.33 -4.13
CA ALA A 68 8.67 9.56 -4.55
C ALA A 68 8.10 8.35 -5.31
N ALA A 69 8.90 7.77 -6.22
CA ALA A 69 8.52 6.59 -6.97
C ALA A 69 8.39 5.35 -6.08
N ALA A 70 9.28 5.17 -5.10
CA ALA A 70 9.19 4.08 -4.14
C ALA A 70 7.91 4.16 -3.28
N LEU A 71 7.56 5.36 -2.82
CA LEU A 71 6.37 5.58 -1.99
C LEU A 71 5.07 5.27 -2.74
N LEU A 72 4.99 5.64 -4.02
CA LEU A 72 3.85 5.34 -4.89
C LEU A 72 3.78 3.87 -5.31
N ARG A 73 4.91 3.16 -5.39
CA ARG A 73 4.90 1.70 -5.58
C ARG A 73 4.32 0.99 -4.36
N GLY A 74 4.59 1.48 -3.15
CA GLY A 74 4.04 0.93 -1.90
C GLY A 74 2.52 1.08 -1.75
N SER A 75 1.85 1.96 -2.50
CA SER A 75 0.37 1.98 -2.55
C SER A 75 -0.24 0.89 -3.44
N ALA A 76 0.56 0.22 -4.26
CA ALA A 76 0.13 -0.92 -5.07
C ALA A 76 0.36 -2.26 -4.35
N ASP A 77 0.30 -2.26 -3.01
CA ASP A 77 0.55 -3.45 -2.21
C ASP A 77 -0.54 -4.52 -2.47
N PRO A 78 -0.17 -5.72 -2.98
CA PRO A 78 -1.12 -6.81 -3.19
C PRO A 78 -1.78 -7.34 -1.91
N ASP A 79 -1.27 -6.98 -0.73
CA ASP A 79 -1.90 -7.33 0.55
C ASP A 79 -3.23 -6.61 0.77
N LEU A 80 -3.47 -5.48 0.08
CA LEU A 80 -4.74 -4.73 0.07
C LEU A 80 -5.88 -5.44 -0.68
N LEU A 81 -5.55 -6.48 -1.44
CA LEU A 81 -6.50 -7.22 -2.26
C LEU A 81 -7.04 -8.43 -1.50
N SER A 82 -8.33 -8.73 -1.67
CA SER A 82 -8.85 -10.03 -1.27
C SER A 82 -8.23 -11.16 -2.09
N ALA A 83 -8.26 -12.39 -1.58
CA ALA A 83 -7.76 -13.56 -2.31
C ALA A 83 -8.41 -13.72 -3.71
N ALA A 84 -9.68 -13.36 -3.86
CA ALA A 84 -10.37 -13.36 -5.14
C ALA A 84 -9.85 -12.27 -6.08
N GLU A 85 -9.66 -11.04 -5.58
CA GLU A 85 -9.08 -9.94 -6.34
C GLU A 85 -7.63 -10.23 -6.76
N ARG A 86 -6.81 -10.85 -5.89
CA ARG A 86 -5.45 -11.29 -6.23
C ARG A 86 -5.43 -12.28 -7.39
N ARG A 87 -6.35 -13.25 -7.42
CA ARG A 87 -6.47 -14.23 -8.52
C ARG A 87 -6.84 -13.55 -9.85
N VAL A 88 -7.80 -12.61 -9.81
CA VAL A 88 -8.17 -11.81 -10.99
C VAL A 88 -6.99 -10.98 -11.49
N VAL A 89 -6.28 -10.29 -10.60
CA VAL A 89 -5.11 -9.45 -10.95
C VAL A 89 -3.99 -10.28 -11.56
N ARG A 90 -3.73 -11.47 -11.03
CA ARG A 90 -2.70 -12.38 -11.56
C ARG A 90 -2.96 -12.76 -13.00
N LEU A 91 -4.18 -13.23 -13.30
CA LEU A 91 -4.56 -13.61 -14.66
C LEU A 91 -4.60 -12.38 -15.59
N ALA A 92 -5.04 -11.23 -15.08
CA ALA A 92 -5.00 -9.98 -15.81
C ALA A 92 -3.54 -9.53 -16.09
N ARG A 93 -2.60 -9.71 -15.19
CA ARG A 93 -1.20 -9.36 -15.44
C ARG A 93 -0.52 -10.34 -16.39
N ALA A 94 -0.94 -11.60 -16.39
CA ALA A 94 -0.47 -12.64 -17.31
C ALA A 94 -0.95 -12.49 -18.77
N GLY A 95 -1.84 -11.54 -19.07
CA GLY A 95 -2.30 -11.24 -20.43
C GLY A 95 -3.71 -11.75 -20.80
N HIS A 96 -4.39 -12.50 -19.93
CA HIS A 96 -5.71 -13.08 -20.21
C HIS A 96 -6.84 -12.04 -20.31
N GLY A 97 -7.70 -12.12 -21.32
CA GLY A 97 -8.88 -11.26 -21.44
C GLY A 97 -9.92 -11.50 -20.35
N ASN A 98 -10.82 -10.53 -20.11
CA ASN A 98 -11.86 -10.64 -19.07
C ASN A 98 -12.74 -11.90 -19.22
N ARG A 99 -12.99 -12.33 -20.47
CA ARG A 99 -13.74 -13.58 -20.77
C ARG A 99 -12.97 -14.83 -20.33
N GLU A 100 -11.69 -14.91 -20.67
CA GLU A 100 -10.83 -16.03 -20.28
C GLU A 100 -10.63 -16.11 -18.77
N ILE A 101 -10.54 -14.95 -18.09
CA ILE A 101 -10.49 -14.87 -16.64
C ILE A 101 -11.80 -15.37 -16.02
N ALA A 102 -12.93 -14.96 -16.57
CA ALA A 102 -14.26 -15.39 -16.11
C ALA A 102 -14.41 -16.92 -16.21
N GLU A 103 -13.99 -17.51 -17.34
CA GLU A 103 -14.00 -18.97 -17.54
C GLU A 103 -13.08 -19.69 -16.55
N ARG A 104 -11.84 -19.22 -16.38
CA ARG A 104 -10.85 -19.85 -15.48
C ARG A 104 -11.21 -19.78 -14.00
N LEU A 105 -11.89 -18.71 -13.59
CA LEU A 105 -12.31 -18.50 -12.20
C LEU A 105 -13.75 -18.93 -11.93
N PHE A 106 -14.46 -19.47 -12.93
CA PHE A 106 -15.89 -19.81 -12.86
C PHE A 106 -16.76 -18.62 -12.40
N LEU A 107 -16.46 -17.42 -12.91
CA LEU A 107 -17.18 -16.17 -12.63
C LEU A 107 -17.86 -15.64 -13.89
N THR A 108 -18.72 -14.64 -13.75
CA THR A 108 -19.24 -13.90 -14.91
C THR A 108 -18.25 -12.81 -15.33
N VAL A 109 -18.28 -12.41 -16.61
CA VAL A 109 -17.46 -11.29 -17.12
C VAL A 109 -17.71 -10.00 -16.32
N SER A 110 -18.97 -9.71 -16.00
CA SER A 110 -19.34 -8.54 -15.20
C SER A 110 -18.74 -8.57 -13.79
N THR A 111 -18.67 -9.75 -13.16
CA THR A 111 -18.01 -9.92 -11.86
C THR A 111 -16.50 -9.64 -11.95
N VAL A 112 -15.85 -10.11 -13.02
CA VAL A 112 -14.42 -9.82 -13.27
C VAL A 112 -14.19 -8.33 -13.47
N GLU A 113 -15.02 -7.67 -14.28
CA GLU A 113 -14.95 -6.21 -14.50
C GLU A 113 -15.16 -5.42 -13.20
N GLN A 114 -16.11 -5.86 -12.37
CA GLN A 114 -16.36 -5.23 -11.08
C GLN A 114 -15.16 -5.43 -10.12
N HIS A 115 -14.56 -6.62 -10.10
CA HIS A 115 -13.33 -6.87 -9.34
C HIS A 115 -12.18 -5.99 -9.83
N LEU A 116 -11.93 -5.91 -11.15
CA LEU A 116 -10.90 -5.04 -11.71
C LEU A 116 -11.13 -3.57 -11.39
N THR A 117 -12.38 -3.10 -11.47
CA THR A 117 -12.74 -1.71 -11.10
C THR A 117 -12.42 -1.42 -9.64
N ARG A 118 -12.75 -2.36 -8.74
CA ARG A 118 -12.42 -2.23 -7.31
C ARG A 118 -10.91 -2.28 -7.07
N VAL A 119 -10.21 -3.20 -7.72
CA VAL A 119 -8.74 -3.32 -7.67
C VAL A 119 -8.07 -2.04 -8.13
N TYR A 120 -8.44 -1.49 -9.30
CA TYR A 120 -7.84 -0.28 -9.83
C TYR A 120 -8.01 0.90 -8.87
N ARG A 121 -9.18 0.99 -8.21
CA ARG A 121 -9.42 2.00 -7.17
C ARG A 121 -8.62 1.73 -5.90
N LYS A 122 -8.49 0.47 -5.47
CA LYS A 122 -7.74 0.09 -4.26
C LYS A 122 -6.24 0.34 -4.41
N LEU A 123 -5.69 0.02 -5.58
CA LEU A 123 -4.26 0.16 -5.89
C LEU A 123 -3.88 1.52 -6.50
N GLY A 124 -4.86 2.37 -6.82
CA GLY A 124 -4.62 3.68 -7.46
C GLY A 124 -4.08 3.60 -8.89
N VAL A 125 -4.27 2.48 -9.59
CA VAL A 125 -3.70 2.27 -10.94
C VAL A 125 -4.70 2.61 -12.03
N ARG A 126 -4.23 3.24 -13.11
CA ARG A 126 -5.10 3.70 -14.22
C ARG A 126 -5.44 2.61 -15.24
N GLY A 127 -5.01 1.37 -15.01
CA GLY A 127 -5.34 0.25 -15.87
C GLY A 127 -4.39 -0.93 -15.72
N ARG A 128 -4.56 -1.89 -16.64
CA ARG A 128 -3.92 -3.20 -16.63
C ARG A 128 -2.39 -3.16 -16.57
N ALA A 129 -1.76 -2.19 -17.22
CA ALA A 129 -0.31 -2.01 -17.23
C ALA A 129 0.27 -1.61 -15.86
N GLY A 130 -0.55 -1.07 -14.96
CA GLY A 130 -0.13 -0.71 -13.60
C GLY A 130 -0.31 -1.83 -12.58
N LEU A 131 -0.84 -2.99 -12.97
CA LEU A 131 -1.05 -4.09 -12.02
C LEU A 131 0.29 -4.65 -11.51
N PRO A 132 0.40 -4.98 -10.21
CA PRO A 132 1.63 -5.50 -9.62
C PRO A 132 1.85 -7.01 -9.86
N GLU A 133 3.12 -7.38 -9.92
CA GLU A 133 3.75 -8.53 -9.24
C GLU A 133 2.96 -9.34 -8.22
N ILE A 134 2.02 -10.24 -8.55
CA ILE A 134 1.43 -11.10 -7.52
C ILE A 134 2.02 -12.51 -7.64
N PRO A 135 2.97 -12.90 -6.76
CA PRO A 135 3.45 -14.27 -6.71
C PRO A 135 2.30 -15.24 -6.41
N GLU A 136 2.39 -16.46 -6.92
CA GLU A 136 1.42 -17.51 -6.63
C GLU A 136 1.44 -17.76 -5.11
N ASP A 137 0.39 -17.36 -4.39
CA ASP A 137 0.17 -17.77 -3.01
C ASP A 137 0.17 -19.31 -2.98
N GLY A 138 1.31 -19.90 -2.62
CA GLY A 138 1.47 -21.32 -2.37
C GLY A 138 0.54 -21.71 -1.22
N LEU A 139 -0.63 -22.24 -1.56
CA LEU A 139 -1.56 -22.77 -0.57
C LEU A 139 -1.06 -24.12 -0.07
N CYS A 140 -0.81 -24.15 1.26
CA CYS A 140 -0.56 -25.27 2.20
C CYS A 140 0.92 -25.43 2.59
N GLY A 141 1.33 -25.43 3.87
CA GLY A 141 0.65 -25.31 5.16
C GLY A 141 1.69 -25.46 6.30
N ASP A 142 1.30 -25.10 7.53
CA ASP A 142 2.00 -25.32 8.80
C ASP A 142 3.41 -24.71 8.96
N SER A 143 3.54 -23.70 9.83
CA SER A 143 4.59 -23.67 10.86
C SER A 143 4.47 -22.44 11.76
N GLY A 144 4.33 -22.73 13.06
CA GLY A 144 5.13 -22.05 14.08
C GLY A 144 4.75 -20.63 14.44
N HIS A 145 4.02 -20.51 15.57
CA HIS A 145 4.36 -19.48 16.55
C HIS A 145 5.87 -19.52 16.84
N PRO A 146 6.59 -18.37 16.81
CA PRO A 146 7.62 -18.12 17.78
C PRO A 146 7.05 -17.12 18.79
N SER A 147 6.29 -17.63 19.75
CA SER A 147 6.14 -16.94 21.02
C SER A 147 7.49 -16.98 21.73
N SER A 148 7.91 -15.81 22.21
CA SER A 148 8.83 -15.61 23.34
C SER A 148 10.31 -15.33 23.05
N ARG A 149 10.57 -14.01 23.07
CA ARG A 149 11.61 -13.29 23.85
C ARG A 149 13.09 -13.42 23.46
N PRO A 150 13.78 -12.28 23.24
CA PRO A 150 15.21 -12.19 23.49
C PRO A 150 15.45 -12.10 25.01
N SER A 151 16.05 -13.13 25.60
CA SER A 151 16.67 -13.01 26.92
C SER A 151 18.09 -12.52 26.75
N ALA A 152 18.36 -11.37 27.38
CA ALA A 152 19.64 -10.73 27.49
C ALA A 152 20.65 -11.55 28.31
N ALA A 153 21.92 -11.17 28.13
CA ALA A 153 23.03 -11.26 29.09
C ALA A 153 23.58 -12.69 29.32
N SER A 154 24.87 -12.98 29.44
CA SER A 154 26.06 -12.24 29.83
C SER A 154 27.28 -13.10 29.42
N SER A 155 28.34 -12.52 28.85
CA SER A 155 29.62 -12.22 29.55
C SER A 155 30.48 -13.42 29.96
N SER A 156 31.77 -13.31 29.58
CA SER A 156 32.96 -13.85 30.28
C SER A 156 33.15 -15.38 30.22
N ALA A 157 34.33 -15.97 30.32
CA ALA A 157 35.75 -15.61 30.29
C ALA A 157 36.49 -16.97 30.27
N GLY A 158 37.79 -16.96 30.01
CA GLY A 158 38.54 -18.15 29.63
C GLY A 158 38.71 -19.25 30.69
N ARG A 159 39.20 -20.40 30.21
CA ARG A 159 40.54 -20.93 30.51
C ARG A 159 40.91 -21.98 29.48
#